data_AF-A0A5S5BYI4-F1
#
_entry.id   AF-A0A5S5BYI4-F1
#
_cell.length_a   1.000
_cell.length_b   1.000
_cell.length_c   1.000
_cell.angle_alpha   90.00
_cell.angle_beta   90.00
_cell.angle_gamma   90.00
#
_symmetry.space_group_name_H-M   'P 1'
#
loop_
_entity.id
_entity.type
_entity.pdbx_description
1 polymer ?
#
loop_
_entity_poly.entity_id
_entity_poly.type
_entity_poly.pdbx_seq_one_letter_code
_entity_poly.pdbx_strand_id
1 'polypeptide(L)'
;MQTLLLIIFVAVLLTGIILGVIFRKKKGAFILIILSIFLINVPVMLLMTSLHERALKKEMAEVINQHGGELKSIDHIQNEDTPFGNEYNKYNDIYRVSYYKNNVLYIAWYRAVKTVNNIHDQDPSPSGGGYGEKWLFNE
;
A
#
# COMPACT_ATOMS: atom_id res chain seq x y z
N MET A 1 -9.07 -8.68 -8.30
CA MET A 1 -9.07 -9.42 -7.02
C MET A 1 -9.26 -8.52 -5.81
N GLN A 2 -8.50 -7.43 -5.66
CA GLN A 2 -8.68 -6.47 -4.55
C GLN A 2 -10.11 -5.88 -4.47
N THR A 3 -10.71 -5.50 -5.61
CA THR A 3 -12.10 -5.01 -5.66
C THR A 3 -13.12 -6.01 -5.12
N LEU A 4 -12.94 -7.30 -5.42
CA LEU A 4 -13.83 -8.36 -4.93
C LEU A 4 -13.70 -8.53 -3.40
N LEU A 5 -12.47 -8.53 -2.88
CA LEU A 5 -12.24 -8.56 -1.44
C LEU A 5 -12.87 -7.36 -0.75
N LEU A 6 -12.84 -6.18 -1.38
CA LEU A 6 -13.42 -4.94 -0.84
C LEU A 6 -14.94 -5.06 -0.73
N ILE A 7 -15.57 -5.60 -1.78
CA ILE A 7 -17.00 -5.89 -1.78
C ILE A 7 -17.36 -6.87 -0.65
N ILE A 8 -16.59 -7.94 -0.47
CA ILE A 8 -16.81 -8.93 0.60
C ILE A 8 -16.68 -8.26 1.98
N PHE A 9 -15.62 -7.48 2.20
CA PHE A 9 -15.40 -6.77 3.46
C PHE A 9 -16.59 -5.86 3.80
N VAL A 10 -17.02 -5.03 2.85
CA VAL A 10 -18.14 -4.11 3.02
C VAL A 10 -19.45 -4.87 3.25
N ALA A 11 -19.72 -5.93 2.48
CA ALA A 11 -20.92 -6.74 2.64
C ALA A 11 -21.00 -7.41 4.02
N VAL A 12 -19.91 -8.01 4.50
CA VAL A 12 -19.82 -8.63 5.84
C VAL A 12 -19.97 -7.59 6.94
N LEU A 13 -19.35 -6.42 6.78
CA LEU A 13 -19.47 -5.32 7.74
C LEU A 13 -20.91 -4.81 7.83
N LEU A 14 -21.55 -4.52 6.69
CA LEU A 14 -22.93 -4.01 6.66
C LEU A 14 -23.94 -5.03 7.19
N THR A 15 -23.85 -6.29 6.75
CA THR A 15 -24.73 -7.36 7.25
C THR A 15 -24.54 -7.59 8.75
N GLY A 16 -23.30 -7.57 9.22
CA GLY A 16 -22.98 -7.67 10.64
C GLY A 16 -23.54 -6.51 11.47
N ILE A 17 -23.44 -5.27 10.97
CA ILE A 17 -24.02 -4.08 11.63
C ILE A 17 -25.55 -4.21 11.70
N ILE A 18 -26.21 -4.57 10.59
CA ILE A 18 -27.66 -4.76 10.53
C ILE A 18 -28.10 -5.82 11.56
N LEU A 19 -27.46 -6.98 11.56
CA LEU A 19 -27.74 -8.04 12.52
C LEU A 19 -27.45 -7.59 13.97
N GLY A 20 -26.35 -6.87 14.20
CA GLY A 20 -26.01 -6.32 15.50
C GLY A 20 -27.10 -5.39 16.04
N VAL A 21 -27.66 -4.52 15.20
CA VAL A 21 -28.77 -3.62 15.57
C VAL A 21 -30.04 -4.41 15.89
N ILE A 22 -30.39 -5.41 15.07
CA ILE A 22 -31.57 -6.27 15.28
C ILE A 22 -31.46 -7.05 16.61
N PHE A 23 -30.29 -7.63 16.88
CA PHE A 23 -30.04 -8.50 18.03
C PHE A 23 -29.47 -7.77 19.26
N ARG A 24 -29.40 -6.43 19.26
CA ARG A 24 -28.78 -5.64 20.35
C ARG A 24 -29.30 -5.93 21.76
N LYS A 25 -30.56 -6.37 21.89
CA LYS A 25 -31.18 -6.72 23.18
C LYS A 25 -30.74 -8.10 23.70
N LYS A 26 -30.24 -8.98 22.82
CA LYS A 26 -29.75 -10.32 23.16
C LYS A 26 -28.22 -10.28 23.27
N LYS A 27 -27.71 -9.95 24.46
CA LYS A 27 -26.28 -9.71 24.73
C LYS A 27 -25.36 -10.80 24.16
N GLY A 28 -25.69 -12.08 24.33
CA GLY A 28 -24.88 -13.19 23.80
C GLY A 28 -24.82 -13.24 22.26
N ALA A 29 -25.98 -13.13 21.60
CA ALA A 29 -26.04 -13.09 20.13
C ALA A 29 -25.32 -11.86 19.56
N PHE A 30 -25.47 -10.70 20.23
CA PHE A 30 -24.79 -9.47 19.85
C PHE A 30 -23.27 -9.60 19.91
N ILE A 31 -22.72 -10.17 20.99
CA ILE A 31 -21.27 -10.44 21.12
C ILE A 31 -20.79 -11.40 20.03
N LEU A 32 -21.54 -12.47 19.76
CA LEU A 32 -21.17 -13.46 18.74
C LEU A 32 -21.14 -12.85 17.34
N ILE A 33 -22.08 -11.95 17.01
CA ILE A 33 -22.09 -11.22 15.74
C ILE A 33 -20.83 -10.35 15.62
N ILE A 34 -20.48 -9.57 16.66
CA ILE A 34 -19.28 -8.74 16.65
C ILE A 34 -18.03 -9.59 16.44
N LEU A 35 -17.88 -10.69 17.18
CA LEU A 35 -16.74 -11.60 17.04
C LEU A 35 -16.65 -12.17 15.62
N SER A 36 -17.79 -12.53 15.02
CA SER A 36 -17.85 -13.05 13.66
C SER A 36 -17.43 -12.03 12.61
N ILE A 37 -17.80 -10.75 12.80
CA ILE A 37 -17.36 -9.64 11.93
C ILE A 37 -15.83 -9.54 11.96
N PHE A 38 -15.23 -9.48 13.16
CA PHE A 38 -13.78 -9.38 13.29
C PHE A 38 -13.07 -10.61 12.74
N LEU A 39 -13.60 -11.81 13.00
CA LEU A 39 -13.03 -13.07 12.54
C LEU A 39 -12.91 -13.15 11.02
N ILE A 40 -13.84 -12.54 10.28
CA ILE A 40 -13.83 -12.54 8.81
C ILE A 40 -13.08 -11.33 8.26
N ASN A 41 -13.34 -10.13 8.78
CA ASN A 41 -12.82 -8.89 8.21
C ASN A 41 -11.32 -8.67 8.49
N VAL A 42 -10.78 -9.16 9.62
CA VAL A 42 -9.35 -9.02 9.89
C VAL A 42 -8.50 -9.80 8.88
N PRO A 43 -8.73 -11.11 8.63
CA PRO A 43 -8.01 -11.83 7.58
C PRO A 43 -8.18 -11.21 6.19
N VAL A 44 -9.38 -10.75 5.84
CA VAL A 44 -9.65 -10.11 4.54
C VAL A 44 -8.82 -8.83 4.39
N MET A 45 -8.73 -8.01 5.45
CA MET A 45 -7.91 -6.80 5.46
C MET A 45 -6.42 -7.12 5.29
N LEU A 46 -5.90 -8.12 6.01
CA LEU A 46 -4.50 -8.57 5.87
C LEU A 46 -4.19 -9.12 4.47
N LEU A 47 -5.14 -9.82 3.86
CA LEU A 47 -4.99 -10.28 2.47
C LEU A 47 -4.92 -9.09 1.51
N MET A 48 -5.78 -8.08 1.66
CA MET A 48 -5.72 -6.89 0.81
C MET A 48 -4.40 -6.16 0.89
N THR A 49 -3.87 -5.91 2.10
CA THR A 49 -2.59 -5.22 2.28
C THR A 49 -1.46 -6.00 1.62
N SER A 50 -1.43 -7.33 1.81
CA SER A 50 -0.42 -8.18 1.17
C SER A 50 -0.49 -8.15 -0.37
N LEU A 51 -1.69 -8.07 -0.95
CA LEU A 51 -1.87 -7.98 -2.40
C LEU A 51 -1.45 -6.62 -2.94
N HIS A 52 -1.70 -5.56 -2.18
CA HIS A 52 -1.26 -4.21 -2.54
C HIS A 52 0.27 -4.12 -2.55
N GLU A 53 0.92 -4.62 -1.50
CA GLU A 53 2.39 -4.68 -1.46
C GLU A 53 2.98 -5.50 -2.61
N ARG A 54 2.36 -6.63 -2.97
CA ARG A 54 2.79 -7.46 -4.11
C ARG A 54 2.61 -6.74 -5.44
N ALA A 55 1.49 -6.03 -5.63
CA ALA A 55 1.26 -5.25 -6.84
C ALA A 55 2.32 -4.15 -7.00
N LEU A 56 2.59 -3.41 -5.92
CA LEU A 56 3.60 -2.36 -5.92
C LEU A 56 5.01 -2.91 -6.20
N LYS A 57 5.40 -4.02 -5.57
CA LYS A 57 6.68 -4.69 -5.86
C LYS A 57 6.80 -5.15 -7.30
N LYS A 58 5.69 -5.62 -7.88
CA LYS A 58 5.65 -6.04 -9.28
C LYS A 58 5.83 -4.85 -10.22
N GLU A 59 5.17 -3.73 -9.95
CA GLU A 59 5.32 -2.49 -10.71
C GLU A 59 6.77 -1.96 -10.67
N MET A 60 7.37 -1.92 -9.47
CA MET A 60 8.79 -1.57 -9.33
C MET A 60 9.70 -2.51 -10.14
N ALA A 61 9.43 -3.82 -10.12
CA ALA A 61 10.17 -4.79 -10.92
C ALA A 61 10.04 -4.53 -12.43
N GLU A 62 8.83 -4.20 -12.89
CA GLU A 62 8.57 -3.85 -14.29
C GLU A 62 9.32 -2.59 -14.72
N VAL A 63 9.37 -1.54 -13.89
CA VAL A 63 10.16 -0.33 -14.16
C VAL A 63 11.65 -0.64 -14.27
N ILE A 64 12.22 -1.42 -13.34
CA ILE A 64 13.62 -1.85 -13.40
C ILE A 64 13.91 -2.66 -14.67
N ASN A 65 13.02 -3.59 -15.03
CA ASN A 65 13.15 -4.39 -16.24
C ASN A 65 13.10 -3.52 -17.52
N GLN A 66 12.20 -2.53 -17.56
CA GLN A 66 12.12 -1.57 -18.66
C GLN A 66 13.38 -0.71 -18.78
N HIS A 67 14.07 -0.45 -17.66
CA HIS A 67 15.37 0.22 -17.62
C HIS A 67 16.57 -0.68 -17.94
N GLY A 68 16.30 -1.93 -18.35
CA GLY A 68 17.31 -2.92 -18.72
C GLY A 68 18.02 -3.58 -17.54
N GLY A 69 17.45 -3.45 -16.33
CA GLY A 69 17.97 -4.06 -15.11
C GLY A 69 17.23 -5.33 -14.70
N GLU A 70 17.83 -6.11 -13.79
CA GLU A 70 17.20 -7.23 -13.11
C GLU A 70 17.06 -6.91 -11.62
N LEU A 71 15.84 -6.93 -11.11
CA LEU A 71 15.54 -6.59 -9.72
C LEU A 71 16.20 -7.59 -8.74
N LYS A 72 16.96 -7.07 -7.76
CA LYS A 72 17.55 -7.86 -6.68
C LYS A 72 16.77 -7.73 -5.37
N SER A 73 16.53 -6.50 -4.89
CA SER A 73 15.84 -6.26 -3.63
C SER A 73 15.11 -4.92 -3.61
N ILE A 74 14.07 -4.85 -2.78
CA ILE A 74 13.29 -3.64 -2.51
C ILE A 74 13.22 -3.50 -0.98
N ASP A 75 13.82 -2.44 -0.47
CA ASP A 75 13.81 -2.11 0.96
C ASP A 75 12.89 -0.90 1.19
N HIS A 76 11.96 -1.01 2.13
CA HIS A 76 11.14 0.13 2.55
C HIS A 76 11.91 0.95 3.59
N ILE A 77 12.15 2.22 3.29
CA ILE A 77 12.93 3.16 4.11
C ILE A 77 11.97 4.10 4.83
N GLN A 78 12.04 4.09 6.17
CA GLN A 78 11.27 5.00 7.03
C GLN A 78 12.07 6.21 7.50
N ASN A 79 13.38 6.25 7.22
CA ASN A 79 14.28 7.30 7.70
C ASN A 79 14.31 8.50 6.75
N GLU A 80 14.70 9.65 7.30
CA GLU A 80 14.79 10.96 6.64
C GLU A 80 16.01 11.07 5.71
N ASP A 81 17.03 10.24 5.91
CA ASP A 81 18.25 10.18 5.09
C ASP A 81 17.99 9.50 3.73
N THR A 82 17.34 10.23 2.83
CA THR A 82 17.03 9.77 1.47
C THR A 82 17.49 10.81 0.44
N PRO A 83 17.76 10.42 -0.82
CA PRO A 83 18.15 11.37 -1.86
C PRO A 83 17.01 12.32 -2.26
N PHE A 84 15.81 12.13 -1.72
CA PHE A 84 14.69 13.06 -1.93
C PHE A 84 14.81 14.33 -1.07
N GLY A 85 15.78 14.42 -0.15
CA GLY A 85 16.03 15.64 0.63
C GLY A 85 14.79 16.07 1.39
N ASN A 86 14.27 17.27 1.15
CA ASN A 86 13.02 17.76 1.75
C ASN A 86 11.75 17.41 0.95
N GLU A 87 11.87 16.73 -0.19
CA GLU A 87 10.74 16.33 -1.04
C GLU A 87 10.10 15.00 -0.56
N TYR A 88 9.88 14.86 0.74
CA TYR A 88 9.11 13.77 1.32
C TYR A 88 8.28 14.27 2.51
N ASN A 89 7.15 13.62 2.76
CA ASN A 89 6.37 13.85 3.98
C ASN A 89 5.72 12.55 4.45
N LYS A 90 4.90 12.62 5.51
CA LYS A 90 4.21 11.45 6.10
C LYS A 90 3.29 10.69 5.12
N TYR A 91 2.95 11.31 3.99
CA TYR A 91 2.14 10.72 2.92
C TYR A 91 2.99 10.14 1.79
N ASN A 92 4.31 10.04 1.97
CA ASN A 92 5.17 9.32 1.07
C ASN A 92 5.64 8.01 1.70
N ASP A 93 5.83 6.99 0.87
CA ASP A 93 6.66 5.82 1.16
C ASP A 93 7.91 5.90 0.30
N ILE A 94 9.06 5.57 0.87
CA ILE A 94 10.33 5.63 0.15
C ILE A 94 10.93 4.24 0.07
N TYR A 95 11.29 3.82 -1.14
CA TYR A 95 11.87 2.53 -1.39
C TYR A 95 13.27 2.68 -1.95
N ARG A 96 14.20 1.87 -1.43
CA ARG A 96 15.52 1.66 -2.02
C ARG A 96 15.46 0.36 -2.81
N VAL A 97 15.74 0.45 -4.10
CA VAL A 97 15.64 -0.66 -5.05
C VAL A 97 17.05 -1.00 -5.54
N SER A 98 17.53 -2.19 -5.20
CA SER A 98 18.81 -2.70 -5.71
C SER A 98 18.56 -3.57 -6.94
N TYR A 99 19.33 -3.36 -8.00
CA TYR A 99 19.17 -4.11 -9.25
C TYR A 99 20.50 -4.31 -9.98
N TYR A 100 20.57 -5.33 -10.82
CA TYR A 100 21.73 -5.59 -11.68
C TYR A 100 21.50 -5.05 -13.07
N LYS A 101 22.48 -4.37 -13.65
CA LYS A 101 22.49 -4.01 -15.08
C LYS A 101 23.89 -4.23 -15.61
N ASN A 102 24.00 -5.00 -16.70
CA ASN A 102 25.30 -5.44 -17.25
C ASN A 102 26.23 -6.07 -16.20
N ASN A 103 25.68 -6.89 -15.30
CA ASN A 103 26.38 -7.54 -14.19
C ASN A 103 26.99 -6.60 -13.13
N VAL A 104 26.61 -5.31 -13.15
CA VAL A 104 26.98 -4.31 -12.13
C VAL A 104 25.76 -4.04 -11.24
N LEU A 105 25.99 -3.94 -9.92
CA LEU A 105 24.93 -3.65 -8.96
C LEU A 105 24.70 -2.13 -8.86
N TYR A 106 23.47 -1.71 -9.09
CA TYR A 106 23.02 -0.32 -9.00
C TYR A 106 21.93 -0.15 -7.95
N ILE A 107 21.72 1.10 -7.54
CA ILE A 107 20.68 1.48 -6.59
C ILE A 107 19.79 2.53 -7.26
N ALA A 108 18.49 2.27 -7.25
CA ALA A 108 17.47 3.25 -7.55
C ALA A 108 16.68 3.58 -6.28
N TRP A 109 16.12 4.78 -6.25
CA TRP A 109 15.23 5.25 -5.21
C TRP A 109 13.88 5.57 -5.80
N TYR A 110 12.83 5.09 -5.15
CA TYR A 110 11.46 5.30 -5.56
C TYR A 110 10.67 5.95 -4.42
N ARG A 111 10.04 7.07 -4.71
CA ARG A 111 9.09 7.73 -3.81
C ARG A 111 7.68 7.39 -4.30
N ALA A 112 6.92 6.68 -3.49
CA ALA A 112 5.50 6.44 -3.72
C ALA A 112 4.64 7.43 -2.92
N VAL A 113 3.39 7.63 -3.35
CA VAL A 113 2.42 8.48 -2.65
C VAL A 113 1.35 7.62 -1.97
N LYS A 114 1.11 7.87 -0.68
CA LYS A 114 0.08 7.20 0.13
C LYS A 114 -1.34 7.73 -0.09
N THR A 115 -1.55 8.66 -1.02
CA THR A 115 -2.85 9.32 -1.18
C THR A 115 -3.68 8.68 -2.28
N VAL A 116 -4.97 8.49 -1.99
CA VAL A 116 -5.96 7.95 -2.93
C VAL A 116 -6.29 8.95 -4.05
N ASN A 117 -6.08 10.25 -3.80
CA ASN A 117 -6.26 11.30 -4.79
C ASN A 117 -4.91 11.61 -5.47
N ASN A 118 -4.81 11.22 -6.73
CA ASN A 118 -3.82 11.64 -7.73
C ASN A 118 -2.35 11.25 -7.45
N ILE A 119 -2.04 9.96 -7.55
CA ILE A 119 -0.69 9.39 -7.44
C ILE A 119 0.32 9.90 -8.50
N HIS A 120 -0.15 10.51 -9.59
CA HIS A 120 0.70 11.02 -10.68
C HIS A 120 0.92 12.54 -10.65
N ASP A 121 0.32 13.27 -9.71
CA ASP A 121 0.56 14.71 -9.55
C ASP A 121 1.94 14.91 -8.90
N GLN A 122 2.88 15.53 -9.61
CA GLN A 122 4.26 15.71 -9.12
C GLN A 122 4.37 16.80 -8.04
N ASP A 123 3.40 17.70 -7.96
CA ASP A 123 3.33 18.76 -6.97
C ASP A 123 2.71 18.26 -5.66
N PRO A 124 3.20 18.72 -4.49
CA PRO A 124 2.51 18.47 -3.24
C PRO A 124 1.10 19.04 -3.36
N SER A 125 0.09 18.20 -3.12
CA SER A 125 -1.31 18.66 -3.23
C SER A 125 -1.48 19.97 -2.45
N PRO A 126 -2.19 20.99 -2.96
CA PRO A 126 -2.36 22.29 -2.32
C PRO A 126 -2.90 22.23 -0.88
N SER A 127 -3.45 21.07 -0.49
CA SER A 127 -3.97 20.75 0.85
C SER A 127 -2.98 19.97 1.73
N GLY A 128 -1.70 19.89 1.35
CA GLY A 128 -0.66 19.19 2.10
C GLY A 128 -0.58 17.68 1.83
N GLY A 129 -0.99 17.24 0.62
CA GLY A 129 -0.80 15.85 0.17
C GLY A 129 0.66 15.54 -0.10
N GLY A 130 1.01 14.25 -0.19
CA GLY A 130 2.38 13.80 -0.49
C GLY A 130 2.97 14.43 -1.75
N TYR A 131 4.29 14.43 -1.86
CA TYR A 131 4.96 14.73 -3.14
C TYR A 131 4.69 13.59 -4.13
N GLY A 132 4.52 13.88 -5.42
CA GLY A 132 4.19 12.86 -6.43
C GLY A 132 5.19 11.72 -6.57
N GLU A 133 4.80 10.68 -7.31
CA GLU A 133 5.71 9.57 -7.60
C GLU A 133 6.98 10.03 -8.34
N LYS A 134 8.14 9.53 -7.90
CA LYS A 134 9.44 9.89 -8.48
C LYS A 134 10.44 8.76 -8.38
N TRP A 135 11.18 8.53 -9.45
CA TRP A 135 12.30 7.60 -9.53
C TRP A 135 13.62 8.37 -9.65
N LEU A 136 14.64 7.91 -8.94
CA LEU A 136 16.02 8.39 -9.07
C LEU A 136 16.92 7.17 -9.28
N PHE A 137 17.58 7.10 -10.43
CA PHE A 137 18.51 6.02 -10.77
C PHE A 137 19.94 6.51 -10.56
N ASN A 138 20.71 5.83 -9.71
CA ASN A 138 22.13 6.11 -9.53
C ASN A 138 22.92 5.06 -10.30
N GLU A 139 23.21 5.38 -11.57
CA GLU A 139 23.99 4.57 -12.53
C GLU A 139 25.38 5.17 -12.80
#